data_AF-A0A7X4KHU5-F1
#
_entry.id   AF-A0A7X4KHU5-F1
#
_cell.length_a   1.000
_cell.length_b   1.000
_cell.length_c   1.000
_cell.angle_alpha   90.00
_cell.angle_beta   90.00
_cell.angle_gamma   90.00
#
_symmetry.space_group_name_H-M   'P 1'
#
loop_
_entity.id
_entity.type
_entity.pdbx_description
1 polymer ?
#
loop_
_entity_poly.entity_id
_entity_poly.type
_entity_poly.pdbx_seq_one_letter_code
_entity_poly.pdbx_strand_id
1 'polypeptide(L)'
;MNIDTVVDKEYVGHSFRALADAPTSALRGLSAKDAKALTQAFNVVTVRDLANLEFVKWAVAITTLAELEQETPAEQARETLLDSAVEMTFPASDPVSIDSGITRIEVPPDVVNAHEDHQHAGKVEESTKTGLKEEAAH
;
A
#
# COMPACT_ATOMS: atom_id res chain seq x y z
N MET A 1 -35.90 -33.23 0.35
CA MET A 1 -34.64 -32.57 -0.06
C MET A 1 -34.47 -31.37 0.85
N ASN A 2 -33.28 -31.07 1.38
CA ASN A 2 -33.10 -30.00 2.38
C ASN A 2 -32.28 -28.82 1.80
N ILE A 3 -32.80 -28.20 0.74
CA ILE A 3 -32.17 -27.04 0.07
C ILE A 3 -33.12 -25.85 -0.03
N ASP A 4 -34.12 -25.82 0.84
CA ASP A 4 -35.22 -24.86 0.83
C ASP A 4 -34.74 -23.41 1.10
N THR A 5 -33.48 -23.27 1.52
CA THR A 5 -32.82 -21.98 1.74
C THR A 5 -32.26 -21.36 0.47
N VAL A 6 -32.00 -22.15 -0.58
CA VAL A 6 -31.32 -21.73 -1.81
C VAL A 6 -32.21 -21.73 -3.05
N VAL A 7 -33.27 -22.56 -3.09
CA VAL A 7 -34.25 -22.57 -4.18
C VAL A 7 -35.50 -21.79 -3.79
N ASP A 8 -36.21 -21.25 -4.78
CA ASP A 8 -37.51 -20.65 -4.54
C ASP A 8 -38.53 -21.70 -4.05
N LYS A 9 -39.56 -21.24 -3.32
CA LYS A 9 -40.60 -22.09 -2.73
C LYS A 9 -41.29 -22.97 -3.76
N GLU A 10 -41.41 -22.50 -4.99
CA GLU A 10 -42.03 -23.25 -6.10
C GLU A 10 -41.20 -24.46 -6.55
N TYR A 11 -39.88 -24.45 -6.30
CA TYR A 11 -38.94 -25.49 -6.75
C TYR A 11 -38.45 -26.39 -5.61
N VAL A 12 -38.97 -26.20 -4.40
CA VAL A 12 -38.68 -27.05 -3.23
C VAL A 12 -39.15 -28.48 -3.49
N GLY A 13 -38.26 -29.45 -3.28
CA GLY A 13 -38.58 -30.88 -3.41
C GLY A 13 -38.37 -31.49 -4.81
N HIS A 14 -37.98 -30.69 -5.82
CA HIS A 14 -37.58 -31.20 -7.12
C HIS A 14 -36.24 -31.96 -7.07
N SER A 15 -35.93 -32.77 -8.09
CA SER A 15 -34.62 -33.44 -8.17
C SER A 15 -33.52 -32.45 -8.59
N PHE A 16 -32.26 -32.73 -8.22
CA PHE A 16 -31.10 -31.93 -8.66
C PHE A 16 -31.01 -31.78 -10.18
N ARG A 17 -31.39 -32.81 -10.95
CA ARG A 17 -31.40 -32.75 -12.42
C ARG A 17 -32.43 -31.74 -12.92
N ALA A 18 -33.64 -31.78 -12.36
CA ALA A 18 -34.69 -30.83 -12.71
C ALA A 18 -34.34 -29.38 -12.33
N LEU A 19 -33.65 -29.19 -11.20
CA LEU A 19 -33.18 -27.86 -10.78
C LEU A 19 -32.05 -27.31 -11.65
N ALA A 20 -31.16 -28.17 -12.15
CA ALA A 20 -30.11 -27.74 -13.06
C ALA A 20 -30.70 -27.21 -14.38
N ASP A 21 -31.78 -27.83 -14.86
CA ASP A 21 -32.44 -27.45 -16.11
C ASP A 21 -33.57 -26.41 -15.88
N ALA A 22 -33.84 -26.03 -14.63
CA ALA A 22 -34.77 -24.98 -14.26
C ALA A 22 -34.23 -23.59 -14.65
N PRO A 23 -35.10 -22.58 -14.84
CA PRO A 23 -34.68 -21.22 -15.14
C PRO A 23 -33.91 -20.60 -13.96
N THR A 24 -33.09 -19.58 -14.24
CA THR A 24 -32.35 -18.85 -13.20
C THR A 24 -33.25 -18.22 -12.12
N SER A 25 -34.52 -17.94 -12.44
CA SER A 25 -35.52 -17.47 -11.47
C SER A 25 -35.91 -18.52 -10.40
N ALA A 26 -35.55 -19.80 -10.59
CA ALA A 26 -35.76 -20.85 -9.59
C ALA A 26 -34.79 -20.71 -8.40
N LEU A 27 -33.72 -19.91 -8.53
CA LEU A 27 -32.81 -19.61 -7.45
C LEU A 27 -33.39 -18.51 -6.58
N ARG A 28 -33.33 -18.72 -5.26
CA ARG A 28 -33.85 -17.76 -4.30
C ARG A 28 -33.08 -16.44 -4.41
N GLY A 29 -33.82 -15.34 -4.48
CA GLY A 29 -33.25 -13.99 -4.53
C GLY A 29 -33.07 -13.42 -5.94
N LEU A 30 -33.32 -14.20 -7.00
CA LEU A 30 -33.41 -13.67 -8.37
C LEU A 30 -34.85 -13.28 -8.70
N SER A 31 -35.07 -12.01 -9.01
CA SER A 31 -36.37 -11.57 -9.52
C SER A 31 -36.51 -11.88 -11.01
N ALA A 32 -37.75 -11.84 -11.54
CA ALA A 32 -38.01 -12.00 -12.97
C ALA A 32 -37.30 -10.93 -13.83
N LYS A 33 -37.04 -9.74 -13.27
CA LYS A 33 -36.28 -8.68 -13.95
C LYS A 33 -34.81 -9.06 -14.09
N ASP A 34 -34.22 -9.64 -13.05
CA ASP A 34 -32.81 -10.04 -13.03
C ASP A 34 -32.57 -11.24 -13.94
N ALA A 35 -33.49 -12.22 -13.94
CA ALA A 35 -33.45 -13.36 -14.86
C ALA A 35 -33.48 -12.90 -16.33
N LYS A 36 -34.29 -11.88 -16.64
CA LYS A 36 -34.32 -11.28 -17.98
C LYS A 36 -33.01 -10.55 -18.31
N ALA A 37 -32.43 -9.82 -17.36
CA ALA A 37 -31.15 -9.14 -17.56
C ALA A 37 -30.02 -10.15 -17.81
N LEU A 38 -29.98 -11.27 -17.07
CA LEU A 38 -29.01 -12.35 -17.29
C LEU A 38 -29.16 -12.98 -18.67
N THR A 39 -30.40 -13.19 -19.12
CA THR A 39 -30.66 -13.70 -20.47
C THR A 39 -30.20 -12.69 -21.54
N GLN A 40 -30.45 -11.40 -21.33
CA GLN A 40 -30.08 -10.36 -22.29
C GLN A 40 -28.57 -10.12 -22.37
N ALA A 41 -27.87 -10.16 -21.24
CA ALA A 41 -26.45 -9.84 -21.16
C ALA A 41 -25.55 -11.05 -21.49
N PHE A 42 -25.93 -12.24 -21.05
CA PHE A 42 -25.06 -13.42 -21.08
C PHE A 42 -25.70 -14.62 -21.81
N ASN A 43 -26.92 -14.47 -22.35
CA ASN A 43 -27.69 -15.56 -22.96
C ASN A 43 -27.85 -16.77 -22.02
N VAL A 44 -27.94 -16.51 -20.71
CA VAL A 44 -28.09 -17.53 -19.66
C VAL A 44 -29.56 -17.65 -19.29
N VAL A 45 -30.14 -18.84 -19.51
CA VAL A 45 -31.55 -19.12 -19.23
C VAL A 45 -31.69 -20.07 -18.04
N THR A 46 -30.87 -21.13 -17.99
CA THR A 46 -30.96 -22.17 -16.96
C THR A 46 -29.90 -22.02 -15.87
N VAL A 47 -30.13 -22.67 -14.73
CA VAL A 47 -29.12 -22.77 -13.65
C VAL A 47 -27.84 -23.44 -14.14
N ARG A 48 -27.95 -24.44 -15.01
CA ARG A 48 -26.81 -25.11 -15.64
C ARG A 48 -26.01 -24.18 -16.54
N ASP A 49 -26.67 -23.31 -17.29
CA ASP A 49 -25.99 -22.33 -18.15
C ASP A 49 -25.22 -21.33 -17.30
N LEU A 50 -25.84 -20.86 -16.21
CA LEU A 50 -25.20 -19.94 -15.26
C LEU A 50 -23.94 -20.57 -14.66
N ALA A 51 -24.02 -21.84 -14.23
CA ALA A 51 -22.90 -22.57 -13.66
C ALA A 51 -21.76 -22.81 -14.67
N ASN A 52 -22.07 -22.90 -15.97
CA ASN A 52 -21.09 -23.15 -17.01
C ASN A 52 -20.45 -21.89 -17.60
N LEU A 53 -20.94 -20.71 -17.24
CA LEU A 53 -20.44 -19.42 -17.72
C LEU A 53 -18.97 -19.21 -17.34
N GLU A 54 -18.14 -18.84 -18.31
CA GLU A 54 -16.68 -18.68 -18.11
C GLU A 54 -16.36 -17.62 -17.06
N PHE A 55 -17.13 -16.51 -17.04
CA PHE A 55 -16.97 -15.45 -16.05
C PHE A 55 -17.15 -15.95 -14.62
N VAL A 56 -18.09 -16.86 -14.39
CA VAL A 56 -18.31 -17.45 -13.06
C VAL A 56 -17.13 -18.33 -12.68
N LYS A 57 -16.59 -19.11 -13.63
CA LYS A 57 -15.40 -19.95 -13.41
C LYS A 57 -14.17 -19.10 -13.10
N TRP A 58 -13.95 -18.02 -13.84
CA TRP A 58 -12.86 -17.09 -13.59
C TRP A 58 -13.02 -16.36 -12.27
N ALA A 59 -14.23 -15.91 -11.93
CA ALA A 59 -14.48 -15.26 -10.64
C ALA A 59 -14.16 -16.19 -9.46
N VAL A 60 -14.64 -17.44 -9.51
CA VAL A 60 -14.33 -18.44 -8.47
C VAL A 60 -12.83 -18.70 -8.39
N ALA A 61 -12.16 -18.89 -9.54
CA ALA A 61 -10.72 -19.09 -9.58
C ALA A 61 -9.94 -17.90 -8.99
N ILE A 62 -10.31 -16.67 -9.36
CA ILE A 62 -9.68 -15.44 -8.83
C ILE A 62 -9.87 -15.35 -7.32
N THR A 63 -11.07 -15.61 -6.81
CA THR A 63 -11.31 -15.58 -5.35
C THR A 63 -10.49 -16.62 -4.60
N THR A 64 -10.37 -17.84 -5.14
CA THR A 64 -9.53 -18.88 -4.54
C THR A 64 -8.05 -18.51 -4.60
N LEU A 65 -7.58 -17.89 -5.69
CA LEU A 65 -6.20 -17.45 -5.80
C LEU A 65 -5.89 -16.25 -4.90
N ALA A 66 -6.84 -15.34 -4.70
CA ALA A 66 -6.69 -14.21 -3.80
C ALA A 66 -6.49 -14.65 -2.33
N GLU A 67 -7.11 -15.76 -1.90
CA GLU A 67 -6.88 -16.34 -0.56
C GLU A 67 -5.46 -16.90 -0.38
N LEU A 68 -4.79 -17.25 -1.49
CA LEU A 68 -3.44 -17.79 -1.51
C LEU A 68 -2.40 -16.77 -2.00
N GLU A 69 -2.84 -15.54 -2.29
CA GLU A 69 -1.99 -14.49 -2.81
C GLU A 69 -0.92 -14.15 -1.76
N GLN A 70 0.34 -14.23 -2.18
CA GLN A 70 1.47 -13.83 -1.36
C GLN A 70 1.82 -12.38 -1.61
N GLU A 71 2.39 -11.73 -0.62
CA GLU A 71 2.95 -10.39 -0.75
C GLU A 71 3.85 -10.29 -1.96
N THR A 72 3.78 -9.16 -2.64
CA THR A 72 4.62 -8.90 -3.81
C THR A 72 6.09 -8.88 -3.37
N PRO A 73 7.04 -9.20 -4.28
CA PRO A 73 8.47 -9.14 -3.96
C PRO A 73 8.91 -7.76 -3.43
N ALA A 74 8.24 -6.69 -3.85
CA ALA A 74 8.51 -5.34 -3.38
C ALA A 74 8.05 -5.11 -1.94
N GLU A 75 6.89 -5.65 -1.56
CA GLU A 75 6.38 -5.61 -0.18
C GLU A 75 7.25 -6.45 0.74
N GLN A 76 7.59 -7.68 0.34
CA GLN A 76 8.50 -8.54 1.08
C GLN A 76 9.88 -7.88 1.29
N ALA A 77 10.43 -7.24 0.25
CA ALA A 77 11.68 -6.51 0.36
C ALA A 77 11.55 -5.31 1.31
N ARG A 78 10.41 -4.62 1.30
CA ARG A 78 10.16 -3.48 2.19
C ARG A 78 10.04 -3.92 3.65
N GLU A 79 9.30 -4.98 3.94
CA GLU A 79 9.20 -5.55 5.29
C GLU A 79 10.57 -6.03 5.79
N THR A 80 11.34 -6.74 4.95
CA THR A 80 12.71 -7.17 5.29
C THR A 80 13.62 -5.98 5.62
N LEU A 81 13.51 -4.88 4.87
CA LEU A 81 14.27 -3.66 5.14
C LEU A 81 13.86 -3.01 6.47
N LEU A 82 12.56 -2.99 6.79
CA LEU A 82 12.05 -2.47 8.05
C LEU A 82 12.56 -3.28 9.24
N ASP A 83 12.50 -4.61 9.16
CA ASP A 83 13.05 -5.51 10.19
C ASP A 83 14.55 -5.27 10.39
N SER A 84 15.32 -5.18 9.30
CA SER A 84 16.77 -4.94 9.38
C SER A 84 17.12 -3.57 9.98
N ALA A 85 16.32 -2.54 9.68
CA ALA A 85 16.52 -1.20 10.21
C ALA A 85 16.25 -1.15 11.72
N VAL A 86 15.22 -1.87 12.19
CA VAL A 86 14.91 -2.00 13.61
C VAL A 86 16.07 -2.71 14.33
N GLU A 87 16.56 -3.84 13.82
CA GLU A 87 17.67 -4.56 14.44
C GLU A 87 18.95 -3.72 14.57
N MET A 88 19.25 -2.86 13.59
CA MET A 88 20.42 -1.98 13.63
C MET A 88 20.24 -0.73 14.50
N THR A 89 19.01 -0.35 14.84
CA THR A 89 18.70 0.81 15.70
C THR A 89 18.71 0.47 17.20
N PHE A 90 18.51 -0.81 17.59
CA PHE A 90 18.31 -1.21 18.99
C PHE A 90 19.46 -1.90 19.78
N PRO A 91 20.77 -1.74 19.49
CA PRO A 91 21.82 -2.08 20.46
C PRO A 91 22.13 -0.98 21.48
N ALA A 92 21.75 0.28 21.21
CA ALA A 92 22.20 1.46 21.97
C ALA A 92 21.08 2.18 22.76
N SER A 93 19.87 1.60 22.82
CA SER A 93 18.73 2.20 23.55
C SER A 93 18.63 1.79 25.01
N ASP A 94 19.56 0.97 25.52
CA ASP A 94 19.80 0.99 26.96
C ASP A 94 20.36 2.38 27.26
N PRO A 95 19.66 3.23 28.06
CA PRO A 95 20.25 4.48 28.48
C PRO A 95 21.53 4.13 29.22
N VAL A 96 22.68 4.48 28.63
CA VAL A 96 23.93 4.55 29.39
C VAL A 96 23.57 5.38 30.61
N SER A 97 23.71 4.80 31.80
CA SER A 97 23.46 5.53 33.04
C SER A 97 24.49 6.64 33.13
N ILE A 98 24.16 7.79 32.54
CA ILE A 98 24.95 9.01 32.62
C ILE A 98 24.78 9.47 34.07
N ASP A 99 25.79 9.19 34.88
CA ASP A 99 25.92 9.85 36.17
C ASP A 99 25.96 11.37 35.88
N SER A 100 25.07 12.12 36.52
CA SER A 100 24.66 13.49 36.17
C SER A 100 25.79 14.54 36.31
N GLY A 101 26.84 14.44 35.49
CA GLY A 101 28.06 15.25 35.58
C GLY A 101 28.33 16.15 34.37
N ILE A 102 27.34 16.49 33.55
CA ILE A 102 27.52 17.43 32.44
C ILE A 102 27.55 18.86 33.01
N THR A 103 28.73 19.46 33.10
CA THR A 103 28.93 20.84 33.54
C THR A 103 28.28 21.81 32.57
N ARG A 104 27.30 22.58 33.07
CA ARG A 104 26.65 23.69 32.36
C ARG A 104 27.70 24.74 31.97
N ILE A 105 27.82 25.07 30.69
CA ILE A 105 28.71 26.13 30.22
C ILE A 105 28.05 27.48 30.55
N GLU A 106 28.59 28.19 31.55
CA GLU A 106 28.07 29.48 32.02
C GLU A 106 28.64 30.69 31.26
N VAL A 107 29.81 30.52 30.63
CA VAL A 107 30.51 31.59 29.91
C VAL A 107 30.68 31.17 28.45
N PRO A 108 30.18 31.95 27.48
CA PRO A 108 30.36 31.64 26.07
C PRO A 108 31.85 31.66 25.70
N PRO A 109 32.31 30.72 24.84
CA PRO A 109 33.70 30.69 24.39
C PRO A 109 34.02 31.93 23.55
N ASP A 110 35.24 32.44 23.69
CA ASP A 110 35.73 33.52 22.83
C ASP A 110 35.75 33.06 21.37
N VAL A 111 35.01 33.76 20.52
CA VAL A 111 34.99 33.52 19.08
C VAL A 111 36.01 34.42 18.40
N VAL A 112 36.89 33.83 17.61
CA VAL A 112 37.81 34.58 16.74
C VAL A 112 37.04 35.20 15.58
N ASN A 113 37.48 36.37 15.10
CA ASN A 113 36.79 37.08 14.03
C ASN A 113 36.91 36.29 12.72
N ALA A 114 35.79 35.74 12.24
CA ALA A 114 35.73 34.94 11.03
C ALA A 114 36.24 35.67 9.77
N HIS A 115 36.26 37.01 9.79
CA HIS A 115 36.84 37.80 8.72
C HIS A 115 38.35 37.57 8.56
N GLU A 116 39.06 37.29 9.64
CA GLU A 116 40.52 37.12 9.64
C GLU A 116 40.92 35.64 9.75
N ASP A 117 40.04 34.81 10.33
CA ASP A 117 40.32 33.40 10.64
C ASP A 117 40.10 32.44 9.45
N HIS A 118 40.55 32.83 8.26
CA HIS A 118 40.56 31.94 7.10
C HIS A 118 41.84 32.08 6.29
N GLN A 119 42.31 30.96 5.71
CA GLN A 119 43.61 30.85 5.02
C GLN A 119 43.78 31.81 3.82
N HIS A 120 42.70 32.48 3.40
CA HIS A 120 42.68 33.38 2.25
C HIS A 120 42.32 34.82 2.61
N ALA A 121 42.25 35.18 3.90
CA ALA A 121 41.89 36.53 4.35
C ALA A 121 42.70 37.64 3.65
N GLY A 122 44.02 37.48 3.56
CA GLY A 122 44.88 38.47 2.89
C GLY A 122 44.56 38.66 1.39
N LYS A 123 44.18 37.58 0.67
CA LYS A 123 43.83 37.67 -0.75
C LYS A 123 42.51 38.42 -0.97
N VAL A 124 41.56 38.28 -0.04
CA VAL A 124 40.27 38.99 -0.08
C VAL A 124 40.48 40.49 0.17
N GLU A 125 41.34 40.85 1.12
CA GLU A 125 41.74 42.24 1.34
C GLU A 125 42.44 42.88 0.12
N GLU A 126 43.36 42.16 -0.52
CA GLU A 126 44.05 42.66 -1.71
C GLU A 126 43.09 42.87 -2.89
N SER A 127 42.14 41.96 -3.05
CA SER A 127 41.12 42.04 -4.11
C SER A 127 40.17 43.22 -3.90
N THR A 128 39.72 43.44 -2.66
CA THR A 128 38.87 44.58 -2.29
C THR A 128 39.60 45.92 -2.46
N LYS A 129 40.87 46.00 -2.07
CA LYS A 129 41.71 47.21 -2.30
C LYS A 129 41.92 47.49 -3.79
N THR A 130 42.07 46.46 -4.61
CA THR A 130 42.22 46.62 -6.08
C THR A 130 40.92 47.13 -6.70
N GLY A 131 39.78 46.53 -6.35
CA GLY A 131 38.47 46.98 -6.83
C GLY A 131 38.14 48.43 -6.47
N LEU A 132 38.45 48.85 -5.24
CA LEU A 132 38.27 50.26 -4.82
C LEU A 132 39.16 51.25 -5.59
N LYS A 133 40.36 50.82 -5.99
CA LYS A 133 41.26 51.65 -6.82
C LYS A 133 40.78 51.75 -8.27
N GLU A 134 40.22 50.67 -8.82
CA GLU A 134 39.65 50.65 -10.16
C GLU A 134 38.35 51.48 -10.23
N GLU A 135 37.52 51.43 -9.19
CA GLU A 135 36.31 52.25 -9.07
C GLU A 135 36.65 53.75 -8.94
N ALA A 136 37.68 54.10 -8.16
CA ALA A 136 38.14 55.49 -8.00
C ALA A 136 38.89 56.05 -9.22
N ALA A 137 39.28 55.19 -10.17
CA ALA A 137 39.95 55.57 -11.41
C ALA A 137 38.98 55.79 -12.59
N HIS A 138 37.67 55.60 -12.37
CA HIS A 138 36.61 55.71 -13.36
C HIS A 138 35.71 56.94 -13.12
#